data_AF-A0A3M8AI93-F1
#
_entry.id   AF-A0A3M8AI93-F1
#
_cell.length_a   1.000
_cell.length_b   1.000
_cell.length_c   1.000
_cell.angle_alpha   90.00
_cell.angle_beta   90.00
_cell.angle_gamma   90.00
#
_symmetry.space_group_name_H-M   'P 1'
#
loop_
_entity.id
_entity.type
_entity.pdbx_description
1 polymer ?
#
loop_
_entity_poly.entity_id
_entity_poly.type
_entity_poly.pdbx_seq_one_letter_code
_entity_poly.pdbx_strand_id
1 'polypeptide(L)'
;MWQMGGTFMSLVMKEEINGSILNVQVIGLMDYSTVDNFMVEIPDNITKIVIDFSGLDFIDSTGIGSILSIIHAAADRGIVVTFEGLNKETDELFELVGVYIIKEALLQGGQ
;
A
#
# COMPACT_ATOMS: atom_id res chain seq x y z
N MET A 1 10.76 16.01 -32.99
CA MET A 1 10.96 14.79 -32.21
C MET A 1 12.03 15.09 -31.18
N TRP A 2 11.64 15.41 -29.95
CA TRP A 2 12.59 15.66 -28.86
C TRP A 2 12.38 14.54 -27.84
N GLN A 3 13.28 13.55 -27.82
CA GLN A 3 13.43 12.66 -26.68
C GLN A 3 14.28 13.40 -25.65
N MET A 4 13.63 14.07 -24.70
CA MET A 4 14.27 14.44 -23.45
C MET A 4 14.30 13.18 -22.59
N GLY A 5 15.49 12.77 -22.16
CA GLY A 5 15.65 11.77 -21.11
C GLY A 5 15.10 12.31 -19.80
N GLY A 6 13.81 12.11 -19.56
CA GLY A 6 13.26 12.17 -18.22
C GLY A 6 13.52 10.83 -17.56
N THR A 7 14.20 10.82 -16.42
CA THR A 7 14.19 9.66 -15.53
C THR A 7 12.72 9.38 -15.24
N PHE A 8 12.15 8.31 -15.78
CA PHE A 8 10.79 7.92 -15.48
C PHE A 8 10.75 7.65 -13.97
N MET A 9 10.10 8.53 -13.22
CA MET A 9 9.83 8.26 -11.82
C MET A 9 8.77 7.17 -11.82
N SER A 10 9.18 5.96 -11.45
CA SER A 10 8.38 4.74 -11.58
C SER A 10 7.96 4.24 -10.21
N LEU A 11 6.77 3.67 -10.13
CA LEU A 11 6.38 2.82 -9.01
C LEU A 11 6.83 1.39 -9.30
N VAL A 12 7.58 0.81 -8.38
CA VAL A 12 7.96 -0.60 -8.41
C VAL A 12 7.37 -1.26 -7.18
N MET A 13 6.67 -2.37 -7.41
CA MET A 13 6.15 -3.22 -6.36
C MET A 13 6.96 -4.53 -6.33
N LYS A 14 7.31 -4.98 -5.13
CA LYS A 14 7.90 -6.31 -4.91
C LYS A 14 7.03 -7.09 -3.95
N GLU A 15 6.74 -8.34 -4.29
CA GLU A 15 5.92 -9.22 -3.47
C GLU A 15 6.71 -10.46 -3.07
N GLU A 16 6.56 -10.87 -1.82
CA GLU A 16 7.12 -12.11 -1.29
C GLU A 16 6.12 -12.80 -0.36
N ILE A 17 5.84 -14.08 -0.63
CA ILE A 17 4.97 -14.90 0.20
C ILE A 17 5.83 -15.78 1.12
N ASN A 18 5.68 -15.56 2.42
CA ASN A 18 6.33 -16.34 3.47
C ASN A 18 5.24 -17.07 4.29
N GLY A 19 4.89 -18.28 3.85
CA GLY A 19 3.81 -19.05 4.46
C GLY A 19 2.42 -18.41 4.21
N SER A 20 1.78 -17.92 5.25
CA SER A 20 0.49 -17.20 5.18
C SER A 20 0.63 -15.68 5.23
N ILE A 21 1.86 -15.17 5.09
CA ILE A 21 2.17 -13.74 5.14
C ILE A 21 2.57 -13.28 3.73
N LEU A 22 1.85 -12.30 3.19
CA LEU A 22 2.20 -11.59 1.97
C LEU A 22 2.94 -10.30 2.33
N ASN A 23 4.18 -10.16 1.91
CA ASN A 23 4.98 -8.95 2.08
C ASN A 23 4.97 -8.18 0.77
N VAL A 24 4.55 -6.93 0.81
CA VAL A 24 4.46 -6.03 -0.36
C VAL A 24 5.35 -4.82 -0.09
N GLN A 25 6.45 -4.69 -0.81
CA GLN A 25 7.30 -3.51 -0.74
C GLN A 25 6.96 -2.53 -1.87
N VAL A 26 6.72 -1.28 -1.49
CA VAL A 26 6.38 -0.18 -2.40
C VAL A 26 7.58 0.73 -2.55
N ILE A 27 8.06 0.91 -3.78
CA ILE A 27 9.27 1.68 -4.09
C ILE A 27 8.98 2.74 -5.14
N GLY A 28 9.34 4.00 -4.87
CA GLY A 28 9.18 5.11 -5.80
C GLY A 28 7.96 5.98 -5.50
N LEU A 29 7.39 6.59 -6.55
CA LEU A 29 6.24 7.49 -6.44
C LEU A 29 4.93 6.72 -6.58
N MET A 30 4.00 6.90 -5.65
CA MET A 30 2.65 6.35 -5.70
C MET A 30 1.64 7.48 -5.92
N ASP A 31 1.51 7.94 -7.15
CA ASP A 31 0.64 9.04 -7.54
C ASP A 31 -0.30 8.65 -8.69
N TYR A 32 -1.17 9.58 -9.12
CA TYR A 32 -2.07 9.37 -10.25
C TYR A 32 -1.41 8.77 -11.51
N SER A 33 -0.13 9.09 -11.78
CA SER A 33 0.57 8.65 -12.99
C SER A 33 1.16 7.24 -12.89
N THR A 34 1.35 6.72 -11.68
CA THR A 34 2.03 5.45 -11.44
C THR A 34 1.21 4.43 -10.68
N VAL A 35 0.10 4.85 -10.04
CA VAL A 35 -0.77 4.02 -9.20
C VAL A 35 -1.36 2.82 -9.94
N ASP A 36 -1.54 2.90 -11.25
CA ASP A 36 -2.01 1.78 -12.07
C ASP A 36 -1.05 0.57 -12.03
N ASN A 37 0.21 0.78 -11.66
CA ASN A 37 1.20 -0.29 -11.47
C ASN A 37 1.12 -0.95 -10.08
N PHE A 38 0.23 -0.47 -9.21
CA PHE A 38 0.02 -1.01 -7.87
C PHE A 38 -1.25 -1.85 -7.82
N MET A 39 -1.10 -3.15 -8.06
CA MET A 39 -2.16 -4.13 -7.97
C MET A 39 -1.65 -5.33 -7.19
N VAL A 40 -2.21 -5.54 -6.01
CA VAL A 40 -1.85 -6.65 -5.13
C VAL A 40 -2.86 -7.78 -5.30
N GLU A 41 -2.40 -8.91 -5.82
CA GLU A 41 -3.18 -10.15 -5.81
C GLU A 41 -3.01 -10.83 -4.45
N ILE A 42 -4.11 -11.15 -3.76
CA ILE A 42 -4.08 -11.75 -2.43
C ILE A 42 -4.45 -13.24 -2.56
N PRO A 43 -3.51 -14.19 -2.47
CA PRO A 43 -3.81 -15.63 -2.50
C PRO A 43 -4.74 -16.06 -1.35
N ASP A 44 -5.48 -17.15 -1.54
CA ASP A 44 -6.48 -17.65 -0.58
C ASP A 44 -5.90 -18.02 0.79
N ASN A 45 -4.64 -18.48 0.84
CA ASN A 45 -3.97 -18.92 2.07
C ASN A 45 -3.35 -17.79 2.90
N ILE A 46 -3.48 -16.53 2.47
CA ILE A 46 -2.94 -15.37 3.18
C ILE A 46 -3.84 -15.00 4.35
N THR A 47 -3.23 -14.84 5.52
CA THR A 47 -3.87 -14.37 6.76
C THR A 47 -3.31 -13.03 7.24
N LYS A 48 -2.17 -12.60 6.68
CA LYS A 48 -1.55 -11.31 6.99
C LYS A 48 -0.92 -10.68 5.74
N ILE A 49 -1.12 -9.39 5.56
CA ILE A 49 -0.43 -8.55 4.57
C ILE A 49 0.44 -7.54 5.31
N VAL A 50 1.72 -7.47 4.96
CA VAL A 50 2.66 -6.45 5.42
C VAL A 50 2.96 -5.54 4.24
N ILE A 51 2.62 -4.26 4.34
CA ILE A 51 2.97 -3.25 3.33
C ILE A 51 4.16 -2.44 3.85
N ASP A 52 5.29 -2.58 3.18
CA ASP A 52 6.54 -1.89 3.48
C ASP A 52 6.70 -0.65 2.59
N PHE A 53 6.65 0.52 3.23
CA PHE A 53 6.80 1.84 2.62
C PHE A 53 8.23 2.38 2.71
N SER A 54 9.22 1.59 3.13
CA SER A 54 10.61 2.05 3.30
C SER A 54 11.27 2.52 2.00
N GLY A 55 10.76 2.10 0.84
CA GLY A 55 11.18 2.58 -0.48
C GLY A 55 10.29 3.66 -1.08
N LEU A 56 9.26 4.12 -0.38
CA LEU A 56 8.30 5.09 -0.90
C LEU A 56 8.89 6.50 -0.88
N ASP A 57 8.96 7.11 -2.05
CA ASP A 57 9.44 8.48 -2.21
C ASP A 57 8.33 9.51 -1.99
N PHE A 58 7.11 9.19 -2.44
CA PHE A 58 5.95 10.09 -2.37
C PHE A 58 4.64 9.32 -2.55
N ILE A 59 3.56 9.83 -1.95
CA ILE A 59 2.20 9.33 -2.16
C ILE A 59 1.18 10.48 -2.18
N ASP A 60 0.20 10.42 -3.08
CA ASP A 60 -0.92 11.36 -3.16
C ASP A 60 -2.26 10.74 -2.71
N SER A 61 -3.36 11.48 -2.87
CA SER A 61 -4.70 10.97 -2.55
C SER A 61 -5.11 9.73 -3.35
N THR A 62 -4.63 9.59 -4.58
CA THR A 62 -4.91 8.45 -5.44
C THR A 62 -4.17 7.21 -4.92
N GLY A 63 -2.90 7.38 -4.56
CA GLY A 63 -2.12 6.33 -3.92
C GLY A 63 -2.75 5.86 -2.60
N ILE A 64 -3.19 6.79 -1.75
CA ILE A 64 -3.93 6.47 -0.52
C ILE A 64 -5.20 5.67 -0.82
N GLY A 65 -5.96 6.04 -1.86
CA GLY A 65 -7.15 5.31 -2.29
C GLY A 65 -6.86 3.83 -2.61
N SER A 66 -5.71 3.54 -3.21
CA SER A 66 -5.29 2.17 -3.48
C SER A 66 -4.89 1.41 -2.21
N ILE A 67 -4.27 2.07 -1.23
CA ILE A 67 -3.99 1.46 0.09
C ILE A 67 -5.29 1.12 0.84
N LEU A 68 -6.28 2.03 0.81
CA LEU A 68 -7.60 1.78 1.39
C LEU A 68 -8.30 0.61 0.69
N SER A 69 -8.16 0.48 -0.63
CA SER A 69 -8.73 -0.64 -1.39
C SER A 69 -8.16 -1.99 -0.93
N ILE A 70 -6.87 -2.06 -0.60
CA ILE A 70 -6.26 -3.26 -0.01
C ILE A 70 -6.83 -3.53 1.38
N ILE A 71 -6.97 -2.50 2.23
CA ILE A 71 -7.56 -2.66 3.57
C ILE A 71 -8.99 -3.23 3.45
N HIS A 72 -9.80 -2.73 2.52
CA HIS A 72 -11.15 -3.24 2.27
C HIS A 72 -11.14 -4.70 1.82
N ALA A 73 -10.34 -5.03 0.80
CA ALA A 73 -10.23 -6.41 0.30
C ALA A 73 -9.72 -7.39 1.36
N ALA A 74 -8.81 -6.94 2.24
CA ALA A 74 -8.32 -7.72 3.37
C ALA A 74 -9.40 -7.90 4.45
N ALA A 75 -10.15 -6.84 4.77
CA ALA A 75 -11.22 -6.89 5.77
C ALA A 75 -12.33 -7.88 5.39
N ASP A 76 -12.76 -7.89 4.13
CA ASP A 76 -13.76 -8.82 3.61
C ASP A 76 -13.36 -10.30 3.80
N ARG A 77 -12.06 -10.55 3.97
CA ARG A 77 -11.46 -11.89 4.12
C ARG A 77 -10.91 -12.14 5.53
N GLY A 78 -11.07 -11.21 6.46
CA GLY A 78 -10.51 -11.32 7.82
C GLY A 78 -8.98 -11.34 7.86
N ILE A 79 -8.32 -10.74 6.86
CA ILE A 79 -6.86 -10.69 6.74
C ILE A 79 -6.31 -9.50 7.52
N VAL A 80 -5.30 -9.73 8.34
CA VAL A 80 -4.62 -8.66 9.08
C VAL A 80 -3.74 -7.84 8.13
N VAL A 81 -3.85 -6.51 8.17
CA VAL A 81 -2.95 -5.61 7.45
C VAL A 81 -2.04 -4.88 8.44
N THR A 82 -0.75 -4.80 8.16
CA THR A 82 0.23 -4.00 8.92
C THR A 82 1.06 -3.14 7.99
N PHE A 83 1.45 -1.95 8.45
CA PHE A 83 2.33 -1.04 7.71
C PHE A 83 3.70 -1.01 8.37
N GLU A 84 4.74 -1.01 7.55
CA GLU A 84 6.13 -0.92 7.97
C GLU A 84 6.85 0.14 7.11
N GLY A 85 7.99 0.64 7.59
CA GLY A 85 8.84 1.53 6.79
C GLY A 85 8.26 2.92 6.49
N LEU A 86 7.19 3.34 7.16
CA LEU A 86 6.62 4.68 6.99
C LEU A 86 7.62 5.75 7.45
N ASN A 87 7.87 6.73 6.58
CA ASN A 87 8.54 7.95 6.98
C ASN A 87 7.55 8.88 7.70
N LYS A 88 8.08 9.92 8.36
CA LYS A 88 7.26 10.85 9.16
C LYS A 88 6.17 11.57 8.35
N GLU A 89 6.49 11.99 7.13
CA GLU A 89 5.55 12.73 6.27
C GLU A 89 4.38 11.83 5.83
N THR A 90 4.68 10.60 5.42
CA THR A 90 3.66 9.61 5.04
C THR A 90 2.80 9.20 6.24
N ASP A 91 3.41 9.04 7.41
CA ASP A 91 2.70 8.70 8.66
C ASP A 91 1.73 9.80 9.08
N GLU A 92 2.18 11.07 9.10
CA GLU A 92 1.34 12.24 9.37
C GLU A 92 0.20 12.38 8.36
N LEU A 93 0.48 12.09 7.07
CA LEU A 93 -0.55 12.09 6.03
C LEU A 93 -1.59 10.99 6.26
N PHE A 94 -1.16 9.77 6.63
CA PHE A 94 -2.05 8.66 6.93
C PHE A 94 -2.94 8.94 8.13
N GLU A 95 -2.40 9.61 9.15
CA GLU A 95 -3.17 10.10 10.29
C GLU A 95 -4.19 11.16 9.87
N LEU A 96 -3.75 12.18 9.12
CA LEU A 96 -4.59 13.30 8.68
C LEU A 96 -5.81 12.84 7.87
N VAL A 97 -5.61 11.89 6.95
CA VAL A 97 -6.68 11.38 6.08
C VAL A 97 -7.43 10.19 6.68
N GLY A 98 -7.07 9.76 7.90
CA GLY A 98 -7.80 8.75 8.66
C GLY A 98 -7.57 7.31 8.22
N VAL A 99 -6.47 6.99 7.54
CA VAL A 99 -6.14 5.61 7.12
C VAL A 99 -6.14 4.67 8.32
N TYR A 100 -5.55 5.10 9.44
CA TYR A 100 -5.50 4.30 10.67
C TYR A 100 -6.89 4.04 11.26
N ILE A 101 -7.76 5.05 11.28
CA ILE A 101 -9.13 4.92 11.79
C ILE A 101 -9.92 3.92 10.96
N ILE A 102 -9.81 4.00 9.64
CA ILE A 102 -10.49 3.08 8.72
C ILE A 102 -9.96 1.66 8.89
N LYS A 103 -8.63 1.50 8.96
CA LYS A 103 -7.97 0.21 9.19
C LYS A 103 -8.42 -0.44 10.50
N GLU A 104 -8.50 0.32 11.58
CA GLU A 104 -8.99 -0.18 12.87
C GLU A 104 -10.46 -0.54 12.81
N ALA A 105 -11.31 0.33 12.25
CA ALA A 105 -12.75 0.09 12.16
C ALA A 105 -13.08 -1.18 11.35
N LEU A 106 -12.38 -1.41 10.24
CA LEU A 106 -12.65 -2.55 9.35
C LEU A 106 -12.02 -3.85 9.85
N LEU A 107 -10.83 -3.80 10.46
CA LEU A 107 -10.10 -5.01 10.85
C LEU A 107 -10.31 -5.43 12.31
N GLN A 108 -10.80 -4.53 13.17
CA GLN A 108 -11.14 -4.85 14.57
C GLN A 108 -12.65 -4.88 14.83
N GLY A 109 -13.48 -4.34 13.92
CA GLY A 109 -14.95 -4.32 14.03
C GLY A 109 -15.65 -5.66 13.77
N GLY A 110 -14.90 -6.76 13.60
CA GLY A 110 -15.41 -8.11 13.36
C GLY A 110 -15.46 -9.01 14.59
N GLN A 111 -15.79 -8.47 15.78
CA GLN A 111 -16.08 -9.24 17.00
C GLN A 111 -17.57 -9.20 17.35
#